data_AF-A0L3T0-F1
#
_entry.id   AF-A0L3T0-F1
#
_cell.length_a   1.000
_cell.length_b   1.000
_cell.length_c   1.000
_cell.angle_alpha   90.00
_cell.angle_beta   90.00
_cell.angle_gamma   90.00
#
_symmetry.space_group_name_H-M   'P 1'
#
loop_
_entity.id
_entity.type
_entity.pdbx_description
1 polymer ?
#
loop_
_entity_poly.entity_id
_entity_poly.type
_entity_poly.pdbx_seq_one_letter_code
_entity_poly.pdbx_strand_id
1 'polypeptide(L)'
;MNQRNHFRLHDPSIPTYVRRLIPSKRATTLKRGEGGALEGKWQKVTLWDLSAGGYSFVFPEESLRPGDKMEVRIAIAQVEEVPPMQMRSMIVGGRNHDKFGAYRYFCKFDSMRPNEAETLARHIQNRQRLQLMEESQKNWEEDAEWEAQANAWDEQALTPEGTDDQQTDENAKPKKKRAFRFGQALPTVAMEKTEDAPAQPPPKKDRAFDRVDEVIPFVWRKITPAEYAEAETLFQAGQPLPQAFKSGYQPINVDPLKRCWAVIQVQSPGAAMNLQKLWQRIDSLCAQVSANKKVNLFVPLRDQLVKTTNLLVNHNMVSAAQTETLDRIETILADVVSDHGRATAESRKQRRELVKRVRDDVRNLKRSGTSQSDGIPELFERLTDVIDKINIFGYDHVFGHAPQDLNLSGGGIAFVEEASKSASQSLLKRSDKEEGGSEIVSLKRGDCVVVRVGLHADPWRWVFAYGKIVMVKSLSRRASAQMDKDGGILPPRRVAVEFTLIGKEDVQALIAATHSKQLDERRKAYAEDDQIY
;
A
#
# COMPACT_ATOMS: atom_id res chain seq x y z
N MET A 1 35.87 -29.65 -13.35
CA MET A 1 36.03 -28.60 -14.39
C MET A 1 34.65 -28.18 -14.89
N ASN A 2 34.18 -26.98 -14.57
CA ASN A 2 32.90 -26.47 -15.10
C ASN A 2 33.10 -26.10 -16.58
N GLN A 3 32.61 -26.94 -17.49
CA GLN A 3 32.73 -26.75 -18.95
C GLN A 3 31.87 -25.60 -19.51
N ARG A 4 31.16 -24.84 -18.66
CA ARG A 4 30.22 -23.79 -19.09
C ARG A 4 30.46 -22.48 -18.33
N ASN A 5 30.50 -21.38 -19.08
CA ASN A 5 30.75 -20.03 -18.54
C ASN A 5 29.51 -19.35 -17.96
N HIS A 6 28.30 -19.84 -18.28
CA HIS A 6 27.05 -19.24 -17.85
C HIS A 6 26.06 -20.29 -17.36
N PHE A 7 25.33 -19.93 -16.30
CA PHE A 7 24.15 -20.66 -15.84
C PHE A 7 23.07 -20.70 -16.94
N ARG A 8 22.31 -21.79 -16.98
CA ARG A 8 21.22 -21.99 -17.94
C ARG A 8 19.91 -22.23 -17.20
N LEU A 9 18.95 -21.32 -17.39
CA LEU A 9 17.58 -21.46 -16.92
C LEU A 9 16.81 -22.40 -17.84
N HIS A 10 16.09 -23.36 -17.27
CA HIS A 10 15.17 -24.22 -18.00
C HIS A 10 13.73 -23.76 -17.71
N ASP A 11 13.14 -23.01 -18.63
CA ASP A 11 11.76 -22.52 -18.50
C ASP A 11 11.05 -22.54 -19.88
N PRO A 12 10.24 -23.58 -20.16
CA PRO A 12 9.52 -23.69 -21.42
C PRO A 12 8.31 -22.75 -21.50
N SER A 13 7.92 -22.08 -20.41
CA SER A 13 6.77 -21.17 -20.38
C SER A 13 7.05 -19.83 -21.06
N ILE A 14 8.33 -19.49 -21.29
CA ILE A 14 8.74 -18.21 -21.88
C ILE A 14 8.42 -18.21 -23.40
N PRO A 15 7.48 -17.37 -23.87
CA PRO A 15 7.14 -17.31 -25.29
C PRO A 15 8.36 -16.87 -26.11
N THR A 16 8.78 -17.73 -27.04
CA THR A 16 9.96 -17.51 -27.87
C THR A 16 9.61 -17.67 -29.35
N TYR A 17 10.05 -16.71 -30.15
CA TYR A 17 9.89 -16.73 -31.60
C TYR A 17 11.25 -16.64 -32.27
N VAL A 18 11.46 -17.41 -33.33
CA VAL A 18 12.71 -17.38 -34.10
C VAL A 18 12.43 -17.17 -35.58
N ARG A 19 13.39 -16.57 -36.28
CA ARG A 19 13.44 -16.50 -37.75
C ARG A 19 14.87 -16.65 -38.24
N ARG A 20 15.06 -17.26 -39.41
CA ARG A 20 16.37 -17.35 -40.07
C ARG A 20 16.65 -16.09 -40.88
N LEU A 21 17.85 -15.54 -40.74
CA LEU A 21 18.33 -14.41 -41.53
C LEU A 21 18.87 -14.91 -42.87
N ILE A 22 18.31 -14.40 -43.97
CA ILE A 22 18.80 -14.72 -45.32
C ILE A 22 20.13 -13.98 -45.55
N PRO A 23 21.21 -14.65 -45.94
CA PRO A 23 22.46 -13.98 -46.27
C PRO A 23 22.30 -13.10 -47.53
N SER A 24 22.57 -11.81 -47.39
CA SER A 24 22.34 -10.78 -48.42
C SER A 24 23.04 -11.01 -49.77
N LYS A 25 24.06 -11.89 -49.84
CA LYS A 25 24.85 -12.15 -51.06
C LYS A 25 24.42 -13.39 -51.86
N ARG A 26 23.44 -14.19 -51.41
CA ARG A 26 22.96 -15.40 -52.13
C ARG A 26 21.50 -15.32 -52.60
N ALA A 27 20.86 -14.16 -52.49
CA ALA A 27 19.47 -13.96 -52.92
C ALA A 27 19.25 -14.08 -54.45
N THR A 28 20.31 -14.13 -55.26
CA THR A 28 20.23 -14.21 -56.73
C THR A 28 20.39 -15.62 -57.31
N THR A 29 20.72 -16.65 -56.51
CA THR A 29 20.95 -18.02 -57.04
C THR A 29 20.26 -19.16 -56.28
N LEU A 30 19.44 -18.86 -55.27
CA LEU A 30 18.54 -19.87 -54.70
C LEU A 30 17.32 -20.04 -55.62
N LYS A 31 17.25 -21.21 -56.26
CA LYS A 31 16.10 -21.65 -57.07
C LYS A 31 14.82 -21.40 -56.27
N ARG A 32 13.91 -20.60 -56.83
CA ARG A 32 12.50 -20.49 -56.41
C ARG A 32 11.93 -21.91 -56.27
N GLY A 33 11.87 -22.45 -55.05
CA GLY A 33 11.36 -23.79 -54.80
C GLY A 33 11.79 -24.43 -53.47
N GLU A 34 12.95 -24.06 -52.92
CA GLU A 34 13.40 -24.52 -51.59
C GLU A 34 13.42 -23.35 -50.61
N GLY A 35 12.24 -22.92 -50.15
CA GLY A 35 12.17 -22.05 -48.98
C GLY A 35 12.57 -22.87 -47.76
N GLY A 36 13.79 -22.71 -47.28
CA GLY A 36 14.25 -23.38 -46.07
C GLY A 36 13.34 -23.03 -44.89
N ALA A 37 13.16 -23.96 -43.95
CA ALA A 37 12.36 -23.71 -42.76
C ALA A 37 12.83 -22.40 -42.06
N LEU A 38 11.86 -21.64 -41.53
CA LEU A 38 12.07 -20.38 -40.81
C LEU A 38 12.61 -19.20 -41.64
N GLU A 39 12.67 -19.29 -42.97
CA GLU A 39 13.11 -18.16 -43.81
C GLU A 39 12.13 -16.98 -43.78
N GLY A 40 12.56 -15.86 -43.22
CA GLY A 40 11.85 -14.57 -43.26
C GLY A 40 10.56 -14.47 -42.43
N LYS A 41 10.02 -15.59 -41.94
CA LYS A 41 8.81 -15.64 -41.10
C LYS A 41 9.16 -15.91 -39.64
N TRP A 42 8.49 -15.20 -38.74
CA TRP A 42 8.56 -15.47 -37.30
C TRP A 42 7.75 -16.72 -36.99
N GLN A 43 8.37 -17.70 -36.34
CA GLN A 43 7.69 -18.91 -35.90
C GLN A 43 7.88 -19.08 -34.39
N LYS A 44 6.79 -19.46 -33.71
CA LYS A 44 6.81 -19.79 -32.29
C LYS A 44 7.56 -21.11 -32.11
N VAL A 45 8.50 -21.13 -31.15
CA VAL A 45 9.27 -22.32 -30.80
C VAL A 45 9.23 -22.57 -29.31
N THR A 46 9.39 -23.83 -28.92
CA THR A 46 9.47 -24.20 -27.51
C THR A 46 10.89 -23.95 -27.02
N LEU A 47 11.04 -22.97 -26.13
CA LEU A 47 12.30 -22.70 -25.46
C LEU A 47 12.64 -23.89 -24.54
N TRP A 48 13.89 -24.34 -24.59
CA TRP A 48 14.38 -25.40 -23.73
C TRP A 48 15.27 -24.86 -22.63
N ASP A 49 16.28 -24.06 -22.98
CA ASP A 49 17.10 -23.36 -22.01
C ASP A 49 17.50 -21.97 -22.47
N LEU A 50 17.78 -21.09 -21.50
CA LEU A 50 18.18 -19.71 -21.72
C LEU A 50 19.34 -19.33 -20.80
N SER A 51 20.33 -18.64 -21.34
CA SER A 51 21.51 -18.18 -20.61
C SER A 51 21.96 -16.82 -21.13
N ALA A 52 22.81 -16.13 -20.38
CA ALA A 52 23.44 -14.91 -20.87
C ALA A 52 24.34 -15.12 -22.11
N GLY A 53 24.74 -16.37 -22.43
CA GLY A 53 25.58 -16.66 -23.60
C GLY A 53 24.79 -17.13 -24.84
N GLY A 54 23.54 -17.54 -24.67
CA GLY A 54 22.77 -18.20 -25.71
C GLY A 54 21.55 -18.93 -25.18
N TYR A 55 20.84 -19.60 -26.08
CA TYR A 55 19.61 -20.32 -25.77
C TYR A 55 19.54 -21.62 -26.58
N SER A 56 18.67 -22.54 -26.17
CA SER A 56 18.28 -23.66 -27.01
C SER A 56 16.78 -23.77 -27.11
N PHE A 57 16.31 -24.24 -28.25
CA PHE A 57 14.91 -24.46 -28.54
C PHE A 57 14.72 -25.78 -29.26
N VAL A 58 13.51 -26.30 -29.20
CA VAL A 58 13.11 -27.53 -29.88
C VAL A 58 12.28 -27.17 -31.11
N PHE A 59 12.59 -27.81 -32.23
CA PHE A 59 11.86 -27.66 -33.48
C PHE A 59 11.68 -29.01 -34.18
N PRO A 60 10.51 -29.31 -34.76
CA PRO A 60 10.21 -30.65 -35.28
C PRO A 60 11.10 -31.10 -36.44
N GLU A 61 11.57 -30.17 -37.29
CA GLU A 61 12.31 -30.50 -38.51
C GLU A 61 13.83 -30.31 -38.35
N GLU A 62 14.62 -31.24 -38.93
CA GLU A 62 16.08 -31.13 -39.07
C GLU A 62 16.47 -30.21 -40.26
N SER A 63 16.00 -28.97 -40.22
CA SER A 63 16.13 -28.01 -41.33
C SER A 63 17.21 -26.95 -41.12
N LEU A 64 17.76 -26.83 -39.91
CA LEU A 64 18.73 -25.81 -39.55
C LEU A 64 20.14 -26.39 -39.39
N ARG A 65 21.16 -25.64 -39.85
CA ARG A 65 22.56 -26.08 -39.80
C ARG A 65 23.42 -25.21 -38.88
N PRO A 66 24.50 -25.78 -38.30
CA PRO A 66 25.50 -24.98 -37.61
C PRO A 66 26.05 -23.86 -38.51
N GLY A 67 26.15 -22.65 -37.98
CA GLY A 67 26.55 -21.44 -38.70
C GLY A 67 25.38 -20.60 -39.24
N ASP A 68 24.15 -21.12 -39.22
CA ASP A 68 22.98 -20.34 -39.63
C ASP A 68 22.74 -19.18 -38.67
N LYS A 69 22.52 -17.99 -39.24
CA LYS A 69 22.19 -16.78 -38.48
C LYS A 69 20.70 -16.71 -38.25
N MET A 70 20.33 -16.45 -37.01
CA MET A 70 18.95 -16.38 -36.54
C MET A 70 18.71 -15.02 -35.89
N GLU A 71 17.45 -14.60 -35.93
CA GLU A 71 16.94 -13.61 -34.99
C GLU A 71 15.91 -14.28 -34.08
N VAL A 72 15.98 -13.90 -32.81
CA VAL A 72 15.09 -14.41 -31.77
C VAL A 72 14.36 -13.26 -31.11
N ARG A 73 13.10 -13.48 -30.77
CA ARG A 73 12.27 -12.63 -29.92
C ARG A 73 11.91 -13.43 -28.68
N ILE A 74 12.37 -12.95 -27.52
CA ILE A 74 12.08 -13.55 -26.22
C ILE A 74 11.17 -12.61 -25.45
N ALA A 75 9.97 -13.07 -25.11
CA ALA A 75 9.04 -12.31 -24.28
C ALA A 75 9.45 -12.44 -22.80
N ILE A 76 10.33 -11.56 -22.36
CA ILE A 76 10.85 -11.49 -20.97
C ILE A 76 9.74 -11.15 -19.97
N ALA A 77 8.76 -10.35 -20.39
CA ALA A 77 7.53 -10.12 -19.65
C ALA A 77 6.39 -10.84 -20.38
N GLN A 78 5.63 -11.67 -19.66
CA GLN A 78 4.38 -12.26 -20.15
C GLN A 78 3.24 -11.23 -20.13
N VAL A 79 3.50 -10.02 -20.60
CA VAL A 79 2.56 -8.90 -20.64
C VAL A 79 2.41 -8.49 -22.10
N GLU A 80 1.17 -8.50 -22.61
CA GLU A 80 0.83 -8.29 -24.02
C GLU A 80 1.37 -6.96 -24.60
N GLU A 81 1.58 -5.96 -23.74
CA GLU A 81 2.01 -4.60 -24.10
C GLU A 81 3.54 -4.41 -24.11
N VAL A 82 4.34 -5.36 -23.58
CA VAL A 82 5.80 -5.24 -23.57
C VAL A 82 6.37 -5.88 -24.83
N PRO A 83 7.09 -5.14 -25.68
CA PRO A 83 7.67 -5.70 -26.88
C PRO A 83 8.73 -6.76 -26.52
N PRO A 84 8.74 -7.93 -27.19
CA PRO A 84 9.71 -8.98 -26.90
C PRO A 84 11.13 -8.50 -27.23
N MET A 85 12.09 -8.91 -26.40
CA MET A 85 13.50 -8.59 -26.62
C MET A 85 13.98 -9.29 -27.88
N GLN A 86 14.45 -8.52 -28.87
CA GLN A 86 14.92 -9.03 -30.15
C GLN A 86 16.44 -9.09 -30.19
N MET A 87 17.01 -10.28 -30.40
CA MET A 87 18.45 -10.51 -30.42
C MET A 87 18.86 -11.29 -31.67
N ARG A 88 20.12 -11.12 -32.07
CA ARG A 88 20.75 -11.93 -33.13
C ARG A 88 21.49 -13.09 -32.51
N SER A 89 21.45 -14.23 -33.18
CA SER A 89 22.11 -15.44 -32.74
C SER A 89 22.62 -16.26 -33.91
N MET A 90 23.44 -17.25 -33.60
CA MET A 90 23.98 -18.21 -34.55
C MET A 90 23.83 -19.61 -33.99
N ILE A 91 23.42 -20.55 -34.84
CA ILE A 91 23.32 -21.95 -34.47
C ILE A 91 24.73 -22.52 -34.35
N VAL A 92 25.03 -23.11 -33.20
CA VAL A 92 26.33 -23.75 -32.90
C VAL A 92 26.26 -25.25 -33.11
N GLY A 93 25.08 -25.85 -32.94
CA GLY A 93 24.87 -27.29 -33.11
C GLY A 93 23.41 -27.67 -32.96
N GLY A 94 23.10 -28.93 -33.19
CA GLY A 94 21.81 -29.53 -32.89
C GLY A 94 21.96 -30.99 -32.49
N ARG A 95 20.99 -31.51 -31.75
CA ARG A 95 20.92 -32.93 -31.37
C ARG A 95 19.48 -33.41 -31.47
N ASN A 96 19.28 -34.61 -31.98
CA ASN A 96 17.98 -35.25 -31.96
C ASN A 96 17.53 -35.47 -30.50
N HIS A 97 16.25 -35.19 -30.22
CA HIS A 97 15.65 -35.37 -28.90
C HIS A 97 14.66 -36.52 -28.95
N ASP A 98 15.15 -37.72 -28.63
CA ASP A 98 14.43 -39.00 -28.81
C ASP A 98 13.05 -39.03 -28.15
N LYS A 99 12.86 -38.33 -27.02
CA LYS A 99 11.58 -38.28 -26.31
C LYS A 99 10.47 -37.46 -26.98
N PHE A 100 10.81 -36.52 -27.87
CA PHE A 100 9.84 -35.60 -28.47
C PHE A 100 9.74 -35.72 -30.00
N GLY A 101 10.52 -36.62 -30.62
CA GLY A 101 10.58 -36.72 -32.08
C GLY A 101 10.97 -35.40 -32.74
N ALA A 102 11.79 -34.59 -32.07
CA ALA A 102 12.12 -33.23 -32.48
C ALA A 102 13.60 -32.93 -32.29
N TYR A 103 14.11 -31.93 -33.00
CA TYR A 103 15.52 -31.55 -32.94
C TYR A 103 15.72 -30.38 -31.97
N ARG A 104 16.67 -30.54 -31.04
CA ARG A 104 17.09 -29.46 -30.14
C ARG A 104 18.26 -28.71 -30.75
N TYR A 105 18.08 -27.42 -30.99
CA TYR A 105 19.10 -26.55 -31.56
C TYR A 105 19.77 -25.69 -30.48
N PHE A 106 21.10 -25.58 -30.54
CA PHE A 106 21.89 -24.76 -29.63
C PHE A 106 22.30 -23.48 -30.34
N CYS A 107 21.92 -22.34 -29.79
CA CYS A 107 22.20 -21.02 -30.35
C CYS A 107 23.11 -20.23 -29.40
N LYS A 108 24.04 -19.47 -29.98
CA LYS A 108 24.88 -18.48 -29.28
C LYS A 108 24.45 -17.09 -29.73
N PHE A 109 24.34 -16.14 -28.81
CA PHE A 109 24.04 -14.76 -29.19
C PHE A 109 25.21 -14.12 -29.93
N ASP A 110 24.90 -13.36 -30.99
CA ASP A 110 25.87 -12.59 -31.76
C ASP A 110 25.88 -11.15 -31.24
N SER A 111 26.94 -10.78 -30.55
CA SER A 111 27.26 -9.39 -30.13
C SER A 111 26.10 -8.68 -29.40
N MET A 112 25.64 -9.22 -28.26
CA MET A 112 24.64 -8.55 -27.42
C MET A 112 25.17 -7.23 -26.88
N ARG A 113 24.29 -6.22 -26.81
CA ARG A 113 24.64 -4.97 -26.12
C ARG A 113 24.79 -5.24 -24.62
N PRO A 114 25.70 -4.55 -23.91
CA PRO A 114 25.88 -4.73 -22.47
C PRO A 114 24.57 -4.64 -21.67
N ASN A 115 23.71 -3.69 -22.01
CA ASN A 115 22.41 -3.49 -21.35
C ASN A 115 21.43 -4.65 -21.59
N GLU A 116 21.43 -5.24 -22.80
CA GLU A 116 20.59 -6.40 -23.13
C GLU A 116 21.07 -7.64 -22.39
N ALA A 117 22.39 -7.84 -22.34
CA ALA A 117 23.01 -8.93 -21.60
C ALA A 117 22.72 -8.84 -20.09
N GLU A 118 22.78 -7.64 -19.51
CA GLU A 118 22.45 -7.41 -18.10
C GLU A 118 20.97 -7.65 -17.82
N THR A 119 20.07 -7.14 -18.67
CA THR A 119 18.61 -7.33 -18.54
C THR A 119 18.26 -8.81 -18.60
N LEU A 120 18.84 -9.55 -19.56
CA LEU A 120 18.65 -10.98 -19.70
C LEU A 120 19.19 -11.76 -18.49
N ALA A 121 20.37 -11.40 -18.00
CA ALA A 121 20.97 -12.03 -16.82
C ALA A 121 20.11 -11.82 -15.56
N ARG A 122 19.64 -10.59 -15.33
CA ARG A 122 18.76 -10.25 -14.22
C ARG A 122 17.44 -11.01 -14.30
N HIS A 123 16.85 -11.09 -15.49
CA HIS A 123 15.65 -11.89 -15.72
C HIS A 123 15.85 -13.37 -15.39
N ILE A 124 16.94 -13.97 -15.89
CA ILE A 124 17.30 -15.36 -15.60
C ILE A 124 17.39 -15.61 -14.09
N GLN A 125 18.09 -14.73 -13.37
CA GLN A 125 18.27 -14.85 -11.93
C GLN A 125 16.94 -14.68 -11.17
N ASN A 126 16.11 -13.71 -11.56
CA ASN A 126 14.80 -13.50 -10.96
C ASN A 126 13.87 -14.70 -11.19
N ARG A 127 13.86 -15.26 -12.40
CA ARG A 127 13.01 -16.41 -12.71
C ARG A 127 13.47 -17.67 -12.00
N GLN A 128 14.78 -17.87 -11.88
CA GLN A 128 15.34 -18.96 -11.04
C GLN A 128 14.89 -18.82 -9.58
N ARG A 129 14.94 -17.60 -9.03
CA ARG A 129 14.46 -17.36 -7.66
C ARG A 129 12.98 -17.70 -7.51
N LEU A 130 12.16 -17.36 -8.50
CA LEU A 130 10.73 -17.70 -8.50
C LEU A 130 10.50 -19.21 -8.61
N GLN A 131 11.22 -19.92 -9.48
CA GLN A 131 11.13 -21.38 -9.57
C GLN A 131 11.49 -22.07 -8.24
N LEU A 132 12.54 -21.60 -7.57
CA LEU A 132 12.90 -22.12 -6.24
C LEU A 132 11.84 -21.82 -5.18
N MET A 133 11.18 -20.66 -5.25
CA MET A 133 10.04 -20.35 -4.38
C MET A 133 8.84 -21.25 -4.68
N GLU A 134 8.48 -21.42 -5.95
CA GLU A 134 7.40 -22.31 -6.42
C GLU A 134 7.66 -23.76 -5.98
N GLU A 135 8.88 -24.27 -6.12
CA GLU A 135 9.30 -25.59 -5.64
C GLU A 135 9.24 -25.69 -4.11
N SER A 136 9.72 -24.69 -3.39
CA SER A 136 9.67 -24.68 -1.92
C SER A 136 8.23 -24.67 -1.40
N GLN A 137 7.35 -23.93 -2.07
CA GLN A 137 5.94 -23.86 -1.71
C GLN A 137 5.24 -25.19 -2.02
N LYS A 138 5.52 -25.80 -3.18
CA LYS A 138 5.00 -27.13 -3.53
C LYS A 138 5.44 -28.20 -2.54
N ASN A 139 6.71 -28.19 -2.13
CA ASN A 139 7.21 -29.11 -1.11
C ASN A 139 6.53 -28.86 0.24
N TRP A 140 6.32 -27.60 0.63
CA TRP A 140 5.61 -27.25 1.85
C TRP A 140 4.14 -27.72 1.83
N GLU A 141 3.46 -27.55 0.69
CA GLU A 141 2.10 -28.04 0.49
C GLU A 141 2.03 -29.57 0.51
N GLU A 142 2.98 -30.26 -0.14
CA GLU A 142 3.10 -31.72 -0.09
C GLU A 142 3.37 -32.23 1.34
N ASP A 143 4.25 -31.58 2.10
CA ASP A 143 4.53 -31.91 3.50
C ASP A 143 3.28 -31.71 4.38
N ALA A 144 2.54 -30.62 4.18
CA ALA A 144 1.29 -30.34 4.91
C ALA A 144 0.17 -31.35 4.56
N GLU A 145 0.08 -31.76 3.29
CA GLU A 145 -0.83 -32.83 2.86
C GLU A 145 -0.45 -34.17 3.51
N TRP A 146 0.85 -34.46 3.62
CA TRP A 146 1.34 -35.67 4.28
C TRP A 146 1.03 -35.67 5.78
N GLU A 147 1.21 -34.55 6.47
CA GLU A 147 0.85 -34.39 7.89
C GLU A 147 -0.67 -34.52 8.11
N ALA A 148 -1.49 -33.93 7.23
CA ALA A 148 -2.93 -34.08 7.29
C ALA A 148 -3.37 -35.54 7.07
N GLN A 149 -2.74 -36.24 6.13
CA GLN A 149 -3.01 -37.64 5.86
C GLN A 149 -2.56 -38.56 7.02
N ALA A 150 -1.42 -38.27 7.64
CA ALA A 150 -0.95 -38.97 8.84
C ALA A 150 -1.90 -38.79 10.02
N ASN A 151 -2.36 -37.55 10.28
CA ASN A 151 -3.35 -37.27 11.33
C ASN A 151 -4.69 -37.98 11.05
N ALA A 152 -5.13 -38.05 9.79
CA ALA A 152 -6.35 -38.77 9.42
C ALA A 152 -6.23 -40.29 9.61
N TRP A 153 -5.05 -40.88 9.37
CA TRP A 153 -4.77 -42.28 9.70
C TRP A 153 -4.75 -42.53 11.21
N ASP A 154 -4.16 -41.63 11.99
CA ASP A 154 -4.16 -41.72 13.45
C ASP A 154 -5.58 -41.59 14.02
N GLU A 155 -6.41 -40.69 13.47
CA GLU A 155 -7.83 -40.56 13.84
C GLU A 155 -8.67 -41.80 13.45
N GLN A 156 -8.41 -42.41 12.29
CA GLN A 156 -9.05 -43.68 11.90
C GLN A 156 -8.60 -44.87 12.76
N ALA A 157 -7.34 -44.87 13.23
CA ALA A 157 -6.86 -45.87 14.17
C ALA A 157 -7.47 -45.71 15.58
N LEU A 158 -7.98 -44.52 15.90
CA LEU A 158 -8.65 -44.18 17.16
C LEU A 158 -10.18 -44.33 17.11
N THR A 159 -10.78 -44.59 15.95
CA THR A 159 -12.19 -45.00 15.85
C THR A 159 -12.31 -46.52 16.03
N PRO A 160 -12.86 -47.02 17.15
CA PRO A 160 -13.11 -48.44 17.31
C PRO A 160 -14.31 -48.82 16.41
N GLU A 161 -14.05 -49.58 15.35
CA GLU A 161 -15.10 -50.37 14.71
C GLU A 161 -15.53 -51.49 15.67
N GLY A 162 -16.82 -51.55 15.96
CA GLY A 162 -17.46 -52.69 16.63
C GLY A 162 -17.86 -52.43 18.08
N THR A 163 -18.95 -51.70 18.26
CA THR A 163 -19.89 -51.97 19.35
C THR A 163 -20.41 -53.40 19.22
N ASP A 164 -20.24 -54.23 20.24
CA ASP A 164 -21.38 -54.92 20.87
C ASP A 164 -21.05 -55.44 22.27
N ASP A 165 -22.02 -55.16 23.15
CA ASP A 165 -22.42 -55.84 24.37
C ASP A 165 -21.65 -55.75 25.71
N GLN A 166 -22.43 -55.19 26.66
CA GLN A 166 -22.65 -55.60 28.06
C GLN A 166 -21.69 -55.13 29.18
N GLN A 167 -22.26 -54.22 30.00
CA GLN A 167 -22.43 -54.33 31.46
C GLN A 167 -21.30 -54.98 32.29
N THR A 168 -20.64 -54.21 33.14
CA THR A 168 -20.79 -54.21 34.62
C THR A 168 -19.63 -53.47 35.32
N ASP A 169 -19.96 -52.95 36.51
CA ASP A 169 -19.08 -52.31 37.49
C ASP A 169 -17.85 -53.14 37.89
N GLU A 170 -16.74 -52.44 38.18
CA GLU A 170 -16.05 -52.41 39.48
C GLU A 170 -14.53 -52.12 39.35
N ASN A 171 -14.08 -51.19 40.18
CA ASN A 171 -12.76 -51.09 40.82
C ASN A 171 -11.51 -51.65 40.10
N ALA A 172 -10.65 -50.75 39.61
CA ALA A 172 -9.20 -50.92 39.75
C ALA A 172 -8.46 -49.57 39.71
N LYS A 173 -7.64 -49.33 40.74
CA LYS A 173 -6.68 -48.22 40.84
C LYS A 173 -5.68 -48.22 39.66
N PRO A 174 -5.00 -47.08 39.45
CA PRO A 174 -3.54 -47.18 39.55
C PRO A 174 -2.91 -46.09 40.41
N LYS A 175 -1.92 -46.49 41.22
CA LYS A 175 -0.98 -45.58 41.88
C LYS A 175 0.21 -45.29 40.96
N LYS A 176 0.44 -44.00 40.73
CA LYS A 176 1.71 -43.24 40.72
C LYS A 176 2.86 -43.65 39.79
N LYS A 177 3.33 -42.66 39.01
CA LYS A 177 4.73 -42.21 39.07
C LYS A 177 4.80 -40.69 39.34
N ARG A 178 5.79 -40.35 40.17
CA ARG A 178 6.00 -39.09 40.90
C ARG A 178 6.57 -37.98 40.00
N ALA A 179 6.11 -36.76 40.21
CA ALA A 179 6.96 -35.57 40.10
C ALA A 179 7.46 -35.21 41.51
N PHE A 180 8.78 -35.08 41.66
CA PHE A 180 9.45 -34.57 42.87
C PHE A 180 9.60 -33.05 42.71
N ARG A 181 9.21 -32.27 43.73
CA ARG A 181 9.58 -30.84 43.88
C ARG A 181 10.51 -30.70 45.08
N PHE A 182 11.60 -29.95 44.91
CA PHE A 182 12.44 -29.47 46.01
C PHE A 182 11.85 -28.16 46.55
N GLY A 183 11.71 -28.03 47.88
CA GLY A 183 11.56 -26.71 48.54
C GLY A 183 10.44 -26.47 49.56
N GLN A 184 9.71 -27.49 50.03
CA GLN A 184 8.94 -27.38 51.29
C GLN A 184 9.47 -28.43 52.27
N ALA A 185 9.51 -28.22 53.59
CA ALA A 185 8.56 -27.47 54.42
C ALA A 185 9.28 -26.81 55.64
N LEU A 186 8.62 -26.03 56.50
CA LEU A 186 7.59 -26.51 57.44
C LEU A 186 6.61 -25.41 57.89
N PRO A 187 5.36 -25.78 58.25
CA PRO A 187 4.33 -24.90 58.78
C PRO A 187 4.47 -24.77 60.30
N THR A 188 4.19 -23.62 60.91
CA THR A 188 2.93 -23.22 61.58
C THR A 188 3.35 -22.04 62.49
N VAL A 189 2.51 -21.05 62.83
CA VAL A 189 1.46 -21.09 63.85
C VAL A 189 0.64 -19.79 63.71
N ALA A 190 -0.65 -19.89 64.03
CA ALA A 190 -1.65 -18.83 64.07
C ALA A 190 -1.37 -17.70 65.07
N MET A 191 -1.88 -16.49 64.83
CA MET A 191 -2.79 -15.74 65.74
C MET A 191 -3.09 -14.33 65.21
N GLU A 192 -4.26 -13.84 65.64
CA GLU A 192 -4.96 -12.58 65.35
C GLU A 192 -4.17 -11.30 65.71
N LYS A 193 -4.37 -10.21 64.94
CA LYS A 193 -4.96 -8.92 65.37
C LYS A 193 -4.60 -7.75 64.43
N THR A 194 -5.65 -6.98 64.09
CA THR A 194 -5.73 -5.52 63.85
C THR A 194 -4.45 -4.69 63.86
N GLU A 195 -4.17 -3.93 62.79
CA GLU A 195 -4.38 -2.46 62.65
C GLU A 195 -3.68 -1.88 61.40
N ASP A 196 -4.35 -0.91 60.77
CA ASP A 196 -3.88 0.13 59.85
C ASP A 196 -2.99 -0.21 58.63
N ALA A 197 -3.64 -0.28 57.46
CA ALA A 197 -3.03 0.03 56.18
C ALA A 197 -3.81 1.16 55.49
N PRO A 198 -3.11 2.15 54.89
CA PRO A 198 -3.74 3.39 54.41
C PRO A 198 -4.72 3.09 53.27
N ALA A 199 -5.85 3.79 53.31
CA ALA A 199 -6.92 3.70 52.33
C ALA A 199 -6.38 3.73 50.90
N GLN A 200 -6.52 2.60 50.20
CA GLN A 200 -6.41 2.60 48.75
C GLN A 200 -7.49 3.54 48.20
N PRO A 201 -7.15 4.50 47.31
CA PRO A 201 -8.17 5.27 46.63
C PRO A 201 -9.07 4.30 45.85
N PRO A 202 -10.40 4.56 45.80
CA PRO A 202 -11.31 3.67 45.09
C PRO A 202 -10.84 3.48 43.64
N PRO A 203 -11.02 2.27 43.06
CA PRO A 203 -10.60 1.99 41.70
C PRO A 203 -11.25 3.04 40.79
N LYS A 204 -10.41 3.74 40.03
CA LYS A 204 -10.88 4.62 38.96
C LYS A 204 -11.76 3.75 38.06
N LYS A 205 -13.02 4.14 37.88
CA LYS A 205 -13.86 3.55 36.83
C LYS A 205 -13.11 3.74 35.52
N ASP A 206 -12.57 2.65 34.99
CA ASP A 206 -11.99 2.63 33.65
C ASP A 206 -13.04 3.19 32.70
N ARG A 207 -12.65 4.21 31.93
CA ARG A 207 -13.52 4.77 30.91
C ARG A 207 -13.75 3.66 29.91
N ALA A 208 -15.00 3.31 29.64
CA ALA A 208 -15.35 2.23 28.72
C ALA A 208 -14.82 2.44 27.29
N PHE A 209 -14.38 3.66 26.96
CA PHE A 209 -13.74 3.98 25.70
C PHE A 209 -12.60 4.98 25.94
N ASP A 210 -11.40 4.61 25.52
CA ASP A 210 -10.18 5.38 25.73
C ASP A 210 -9.96 6.45 24.66
N ARG A 211 -9.23 7.49 25.07
CA ARG A 211 -9.04 8.78 24.40
C ARG A 211 -8.07 8.69 23.21
N VAL A 212 -8.42 9.35 22.11
CA VAL A 212 -7.49 9.63 20.99
C VAL A 212 -7.23 11.14 20.99
N ASP A 213 -5.97 11.57 21.13
CA ASP A 213 -5.55 12.95 20.85
C ASP A 213 -4.76 12.93 19.54
N GLU A 214 -5.42 13.16 18.42
CA GLU A 214 -4.78 13.18 17.10
C GLU A 214 -5.41 14.23 16.19
N VAL A 215 -4.60 14.79 15.29
CA VAL A 215 -5.07 15.69 14.25
C VAL A 215 -5.62 14.85 13.11
N ILE A 216 -6.88 14.45 13.24
CA ILE A 216 -7.55 13.62 12.26
C ILE A 216 -8.38 14.50 11.32
N PRO A 217 -8.34 14.27 9.99
CA PRO A 217 -9.22 14.94 9.04
C PRO A 217 -10.68 14.74 9.42
N PHE A 218 -11.35 15.85 9.68
CA PHE A 218 -12.67 15.85 10.28
C PHE A 218 -13.54 16.92 9.63
N VAL A 219 -14.76 16.53 9.27
CA VAL A 219 -15.77 17.43 8.72
C VAL A 219 -17.11 17.08 9.34
N TRP A 220 -17.89 18.10 9.67
CA TRP A 220 -19.23 17.92 10.17
C TRP A 220 -20.17 18.95 9.53
N ARG A 221 -21.46 18.60 9.46
CA ARG A 221 -22.52 19.49 8.94
C ARG A 221 -23.77 19.30 9.78
N LYS A 222 -24.42 20.40 10.17
CA LYS A 222 -25.77 20.36 10.75
C LYS A 222 -26.77 19.98 9.65
N ILE A 223 -27.63 19.01 9.92
CA ILE A 223 -28.63 18.51 8.97
C ILE A 223 -30.03 18.75 9.49
N THR A 224 -31.01 18.75 8.59
CA THR A 224 -32.42 18.90 8.98
C THR A 224 -32.94 17.58 9.59
N PRO A 225 -33.98 17.64 10.44
CA PRO A 225 -34.63 16.43 10.94
C PRO A 225 -35.16 15.52 9.83
N ALA A 226 -35.57 16.09 8.69
CA ALA A 226 -36.03 15.34 7.52
C ALA A 226 -34.89 14.56 6.86
N GLU A 227 -33.73 15.19 6.65
CA GLU A 227 -32.51 14.51 6.14
C GLU A 227 -32.06 13.38 7.07
N TYR A 228 -32.17 13.59 8.39
CA TYR A 228 -31.84 12.57 9.37
C TYR A 228 -32.82 11.38 9.35
N ALA A 229 -34.12 11.66 9.24
CA ALA A 229 -35.14 10.61 9.14
C ALA A 229 -34.97 9.77 7.86
N GLU A 230 -34.63 10.39 6.74
CA GLU A 230 -34.31 9.67 5.49
C GLU A 230 -33.11 8.73 5.70
N ALA A 231 -32.02 9.23 6.29
CA ALA A 231 -30.85 8.41 6.61
C ALA A 231 -31.20 7.24 7.56
N GLU A 232 -32.08 7.46 8.53
CA GLU A 232 -32.55 6.44 9.46
C GLU A 232 -33.35 5.34 8.74
N THR A 233 -34.24 5.70 7.82
CA THR A 233 -35.00 4.72 7.03
C THR A 233 -34.09 3.84 6.16
N LEU A 234 -33.08 4.44 5.52
CA LEU A 234 -32.10 3.71 4.71
C LEU A 234 -31.23 2.78 5.56
N PHE A 235 -30.82 3.24 6.74
CA PHE A 235 -30.04 2.44 7.69
C PHE A 235 -30.81 1.23 8.20
N GLN A 236 -32.08 1.41 8.58
CA GLN A 236 -32.97 0.32 9.02
C GLN A 236 -33.23 -0.68 7.89
N ALA A 237 -33.26 -0.22 6.64
CA ALA A 237 -33.38 -1.07 5.45
C ALA A 237 -32.07 -1.79 5.06
N GLY A 238 -30.96 -1.59 5.78
CA GLY A 238 -29.65 -2.16 5.46
C GLY A 238 -29.01 -1.57 4.20
N GLN A 239 -29.49 -0.42 3.73
CA GLN A 239 -28.96 0.28 2.57
C GLN A 239 -27.82 1.24 2.96
N PRO A 240 -26.91 1.57 2.03
CA PRO A 240 -25.83 2.52 2.30
C PRO A 240 -26.40 3.90 2.71
N LEU A 241 -25.82 4.49 3.75
CA LEU A 241 -26.20 5.81 4.22
C LEU A 241 -26.00 6.87 3.13
N PRO A 242 -26.87 7.89 3.05
CA PRO A 242 -26.74 8.94 2.06
C PRO A 242 -25.43 9.72 2.25
N GLN A 243 -24.71 9.96 1.15
CA GLN A 243 -23.47 10.72 1.19
C GLN A 243 -23.77 12.23 1.27
N ALA A 244 -23.89 12.74 2.50
CA ALA A 244 -24.16 14.16 2.75
C ALA A 244 -23.02 15.11 2.32
N PHE A 245 -21.82 14.57 2.06
CA PHE A 245 -20.67 15.32 1.58
C PHE A 245 -20.43 14.95 0.11
N LYS A 246 -20.65 15.89 -0.82
CA LYS A 246 -20.33 15.70 -2.24
C LYS A 246 -18.81 15.66 -2.40
N SER A 247 -18.25 14.46 -2.45
CA SER A 247 -16.84 14.27 -2.85
C SER A 247 -16.70 14.65 -4.33
N GLY A 248 -15.93 15.69 -4.63
CA GLY A 248 -15.49 15.96 -6.00
C GLY A 248 -14.47 14.93 -6.51
N TYR A 249 -14.07 13.97 -5.68
CA TYR A 249 -13.12 12.92 -6.01
C TYR A 249 -13.83 11.68 -6.55
N GLN A 250 -13.54 11.37 -7.81
CA GLN A 250 -13.84 10.05 -8.38
C GLN A 250 -12.59 9.17 -8.25
N PRO A 251 -12.72 7.96 -7.67
CA PRO A 251 -11.64 6.97 -7.68
C PRO A 251 -11.21 6.71 -9.13
N ILE A 252 -9.90 6.71 -9.39
CA ILE A 252 -9.38 6.33 -10.71
C ILE A 252 -9.35 4.80 -10.78
N ASN A 253 -9.61 4.24 -11.97
CA ASN A 253 -9.33 2.84 -12.23
C ASN A 253 -7.82 2.58 -12.08
N VAL A 254 -7.42 1.85 -11.05
CA VAL A 254 -6.02 1.58 -10.71
C VAL A 254 -5.42 0.43 -11.53
N ASP A 255 -6.23 -0.36 -12.24
CA ASP A 255 -5.74 -1.54 -12.95
C ASP A 255 -4.69 -1.23 -14.03
N PRO A 256 -4.81 -0.16 -14.83
CA PRO A 256 -3.74 0.27 -15.74
C PRO A 256 -2.43 0.61 -15.00
N LEU A 257 -2.53 1.25 -13.83
CA LEU A 257 -1.37 1.60 -13.00
C LEU A 257 -0.69 0.36 -12.43
N LYS A 258 -1.46 -0.62 -11.95
CA LYS A 258 -0.93 -1.91 -11.47
C LYS A 258 -0.14 -2.63 -12.55
N ARG A 259 -0.62 -2.62 -13.79
CA ARG A 259 0.12 -3.18 -14.95
C ARG A 259 1.44 -2.45 -15.17
N CYS A 260 1.43 -1.12 -15.12
CA CYS A 260 2.65 -0.33 -15.24
C CYS A 260 3.66 -0.63 -14.12
N TRP A 261 3.20 -0.73 -12.87
CA TRP A 261 4.07 -1.10 -11.75
C TRP A 261 4.66 -2.49 -11.91
N ALA A 262 3.89 -3.47 -12.40
CA ALA A 262 4.41 -4.81 -12.66
C ALA A 262 5.54 -4.79 -13.71
N VAL A 263 5.42 -3.97 -14.77
CA VAL A 263 6.49 -3.79 -15.75
C VAL A 263 7.72 -3.14 -15.13
N ILE A 264 7.52 -2.06 -14.37
CA ILE A 264 8.62 -1.37 -13.68
C ILE A 264 9.26 -2.30 -12.64
N GLN A 265 8.51 -3.18 -11.99
CA GLN A 265 9.02 -4.10 -10.98
C GLN A 265 10.02 -5.10 -11.56
N VAL A 266 9.84 -5.51 -12.82
CA VAL A 266 10.81 -6.35 -13.53
C VAL A 266 12.11 -5.58 -13.82
N GLN A 267 12.01 -4.28 -14.10
CA GLN A 267 13.17 -3.42 -14.40
C GLN A 267 13.92 -2.98 -13.13
N SER A 268 13.19 -2.44 -12.15
CA SER A 268 13.64 -1.95 -10.84
C SER A 268 12.55 -2.18 -9.79
N PRO A 269 12.69 -3.23 -8.95
CA PRO A 269 11.73 -3.53 -7.87
C PRO A 269 11.54 -2.37 -6.90
N GLY A 270 12.62 -1.65 -6.58
CA GLY A 270 12.57 -0.49 -5.68
C GLY A 270 11.75 0.67 -6.25
N ALA A 271 11.89 0.96 -7.55
CA ALA A 271 11.13 2.02 -8.19
C ALA A 271 9.63 1.71 -8.22
N ALA A 272 9.25 0.47 -8.53
CA ALA A 272 7.85 0.04 -8.53
C ALA A 272 7.22 0.18 -7.13
N MET A 273 7.94 -0.28 -6.09
CA MET A 273 7.48 -0.15 -4.72
C MET A 273 7.29 1.33 -4.31
N ASN A 274 8.25 2.19 -4.65
CA ASN A 274 8.18 3.61 -4.29
C ASN A 274 7.05 4.34 -5.03
N LEU A 275 6.80 4.02 -6.30
CA LEU A 275 5.66 4.54 -7.06
C LEU A 275 4.32 4.08 -6.49
N GLN A 276 4.22 2.82 -6.05
CA GLN A 276 3.01 2.29 -5.42
C GLN A 276 2.74 2.99 -4.08
N LYS A 277 3.76 3.18 -3.24
CA LYS A 277 3.64 3.94 -1.97
C LYS A 277 3.22 5.39 -2.22
N LEU A 278 3.88 6.06 -3.17
CA LEU A 278 3.52 7.42 -3.59
C LEU A 278 2.07 7.51 -4.08
N TRP A 279 1.62 6.54 -4.89
CA TRP A 279 0.25 6.49 -5.37
C TRP A 279 -0.74 6.36 -4.22
N GLN A 280 -0.55 5.37 -3.34
CA GLN A 280 -1.43 5.14 -2.19
C GLN A 280 -1.53 6.39 -1.30
N ARG A 281 -0.40 7.05 -1.05
CA ARG A 281 -0.35 8.27 -0.25
C ARG A 281 -1.03 9.45 -0.95
N ILE A 282 -0.75 9.69 -2.23
CA ILE A 282 -1.34 10.81 -2.99
C ILE A 282 -2.83 10.60 -3.22
N ASP A 283 -3.27 9.38 -3.56
CA ASP A 283 -4.68 9.02 -3.74
C ASP A 283 -5.46 9.24 -2.44
N SER A 284 -4.89 8.82 -1.30
CA SER A 284 -5.41 9.12 0.03
C SER A 284 -5.54 10.64 0.28
N LEU A 285 -4.48 11.42 0.02
CA LEU A 285 -4.49 12.88 0.21
C LEU A 285 -5.51 13.56 -0.71
N CYS A 286 -5.70 13.05 -1.93
CA CYS A 286 -6.74 13.54 -2.81
C CYS A 286 -8.12 13.27 -2.21
N ALA A 287 -8.39 12.06 -1.72
CA ALA A 287 -9.64 11.73 -1.05
C ALA A 287 -9.87 12.66 0.15
N GLN A 288 -8.82 12.97 0.92
CA GLN A 288 -8.85 13.88 2.07
C GLN A 288 -9.22 15.31 1.74
N VAL A 289 -8.58 15.93 0.75
CA VAL A 289 -8.83 17.34 0.42
C VAL A 289 -10.13 17.52 -0.37
N SER A 290 -10.55 16.52 -1.14
CA SER A 290 -11.79 16.58 -1.94
C SER A 290 -13.07 16.76 -1.12
N ALA A 291 -13.03 16.41 0.16
CA ALA A 291 -14.15 16.56 1.08
C ALA A 291 -14.36 18.02 1.54
N ASN A 292 -13.31 18.85 1.48
CA ASN A 292 -13.27 20.16 2.13
C ASN A 292 -13.24 21.35 1.17
N LYS A 293 -12.91 21.16 -0.12
CA LYS A 293 -12.72 22.29 -1.06
C LYS A 293 -13.21 22.04 -2.48
N LYS A 294 -13.55 23.15 -3.15
CA LYS A 294 -13.76 23.21 -4.62
C LYS A 294 -12.48 22.89 -5.44
N VAL A 295 -11.27 23.03 -4.88
CA VAL A 295 -10.01 22.79 -5.60
C VAL A 295 -9.09 21.88 -4.78
N ASN A 296 -8.85 20.67 -5.30
CA ASN A 296 -7.98 19.68 -4.70
C ASN A 296 -6.53 19.90 -5.15
N LEU A 297 -5.64 20.26 -4.21
CA LEU A 297 -4.23 20.55 -4.49
C LEU A 297 -3.45 19.31 -4.94
N PHE A 298 -3.90 18.11 -4.57
CA PHE A 298 -3.19 16.86 -4.82
C PHE A 298 -3.58 16.21 -6.16
N VAL A 299 -4.70 16.60 -6.78
CA VAL A 299 -5.12 16.06 -8.09
C VAL A 299 -4.06 16.30 -9.18
N PRO A 300 -3.49 17.51 -9.35
CA PRO A 300 -2.40 17.72 -10.30
C PRO A 300 -1.15 16.88 -10.02
N LEU A 301 -0.85 16.63 -8.73
CA LEU A 301 0.27 15.80 -8.32
C LEU A 301 0.02 14.31 -8.67
N ARG A 302 -1.19 13.83 -8.40
CA ARG A 302 -1.66 12.48 -8.76
C ARG A 302 -1.58 12.26 -10.26
N ASP A 303 -2.14 13.18 -11.04
CA ASP A 303 -2.18 13.05 -12.51
C ASP A 303 -0.75 13.07 -13.09
N GLN A 304 0.15 13.84 -12.48
CA GLN A 304 1.58 13.83 -12.85
C GLN A 304 2.27 12.52 -12.44
N LEU A 305 1.93 11.91 -11.30
CA LEU A 305 2.44 10.59 -10.91
C LEU A 305 2.02 9.51 -11.90
N VAL A 306 0.77 9.54 -12.38
CA VAL A 306 0.29 8.62 -13.42
C VAL A 306 1.10 8.78 -14.70
N LYS A 307 1.30 10.02 -15.16
CA LYS A 307 2.13 10.31 -16.34
C LYS A 307 3.57 9.82 -16.16
N THR A 308 4.18 10.10 -15.01
CA THR A 308 5.54 9.67 -14.67
C THR A 308 5.65 8.15 -14.69
N THR A 309 4.67 7.45 -14.11
CA THR A 309 4.62 5.98 -14.12
C THR A 309 4.56 5.44 -15.55
N ASN A 310 3.68 6.00 -16.40
CA ASN A 310 3.56 5.59 -17.80
C ASN A 310 4.83 5.89 -18.60
N LEU A 311 5.50 7.01 -18.33
CA LEU A 311 6.75 7.37 -18.97
C LEU A 311 7.86 6.38 -18.59
N LEU A 312 7.99 6.03 -17.30
CA LEU A 312 8.97 5.07 -16.80
C LEU A 312 8.81 3.67 -17.40
N VAL A 313 7.59 3.23 -17.71
CA VAL A 313 7.36 1.96 -18.43
C VAL A 313 8.08 1.93 -19.78
N ASN A 314 8.14 3.07 -20.48
CA ASN A 314 8.80 3.18 -21.79
C ASN A 314 10.32 3.29 -21.70
N HIS A 315 10.89 3.42 -20.50
CA HIS A 315 12.33 3.38 -20.31
C HIS A 315 12.82 1.94 -20.30
N ASN A 316 13.96 1.70 -20.95
CA ASN A 316 14.60 0.38 -20.96
C ASN A 316 15.13 -0.02 -19.57
N MET A 317 15.50 0.97 -18.74
CA MET A 317 15.98 0.73 -17.38
C MET A 317 15.72 1.96 -16.51
N VAL A 318 15.14 1.74 -15.33
CA VAL A 318 15.09 2.74 -14.26
C VAL A 318 16.38 2.66 -13.45
N SER A 319 17.13 3.75 -13.42
CA SER A 319 18.41 3.86 -12.71
C SER A 319 18.23 3.87 -11.19
N ALA A 320 19.30 3.56 -10.46
CA ALA A 320 19.33 3.67 -9.00
C ALA A 320 19.08 5.12 -8.54
N ALA A 321 19.62 6.10 -9.25
CA ALA A 321 19.41 7.52 -8.96
C ALA A 321 17.93 7.93 -9.09
N GLN A 322 17.22 7.44 -10.12
CA GLN A 322 15.77 7.68 -10.26
C GLN A 322 14.99 7.01 -9.12
N THR A 323 15.38 5.79 -8.74
CA THR A 323 14.74 5.03 -7.65
C THR A 323 14.89 5.76 -6.31
N GLU A 324 16.10 6.25 -6.01
CA GLU A 324 16.41 7.02 -4.80
C GLU A 324 15.71 8.40 -4.80
N THR A 325 15.60 9.04 -5.97
CA THR A 325 14.86 10.31 -6.10
C THR A 325 13.38 10.10 -5.76
N LEU A 326 12.77 9.01 -6.24
CA LEU A 326 11.37 8.66 -5.91
C LEU A 326 11.17 8.37 -4.43
N ASP A 327 12.13 7.68 -3.78
CA ASP A 327 12.11 7.41 -2.34
C ASP A 327 12.13 8.71 -1.52
N ARG A 328 13.03 9.64 -1.88
CA ARG A 328 13.12 10.94 -1.22
C ARG A 328 11.88 11.81 -1.45
N ILE A 329 11.25 11.74 -2.62
CA ILE A 329 9.96 12.40 -2.91
C ILE A 329 8.87 11.86 -1.98
N GLU A 330 8.80 10.54 -1.79
CA GLU A 330 7.86 9.91 -0.86
C GLU A 330 8.08 10.38 0.57
N THR A 331 9.34 10.42 1.00
CA THR A 331 9.73 10.90 2.34
C THR A 331 9.35 12.37 2.54
N ILE A 332 9.63 13.25 1.57
CA ILE A 332 9.23 14.66 1.64
C ILE A 332 7.71 14.79 1.81
N LEU A 333 6.93 14.05 1.02
CA LEU A 333 5.47 14.09 1.10
C LEU A 333 4.98 13.56 2.45
N ALA A 334 5.59 12.50 2.97
CA ALA A 334 5.30 11.94 4.28
C ALA A 334 5.51 12.97 5.39
N ASP A 335 6.69 13.62 5.42
CA ASP A 335 7.05 14.63 6.41
C ASP A 335 6.10 15.84 6.37
N VAL A 336 5.73 16.28 5.16
CA VAL A 336 4.83 17.43 4.96
C VAL A 336 3.47 17.16 5.59
N VAL A 337 2.97 15.93 5.46
CA VAL A 337 1.67 15.53 5.99
C VAL A 337 1.74 15.26 7.49
N SER A 338 2.79 14.59 7.97
CA SER A 338 2.97 14.21 9.38
C SER A 338 3.20 15.40 10.31
N ASP A 339 3.73 16.50 9.79
CA ASP A 339 4.05 17.65 10.63
C ASP A 339 2.80 18.46 11.05
N HIS A 340 1.60 18.21 10.50
CA HIS A 340 0.30 18.80 10.91
C HIS A 340 0.35 20.30 11.31
N GLY A 341 1.14 21.12 10.61
CA GLY A 341 1.36 22.53 10.95
C GLY A 341 2.23 22.80 12.19
N ARG A 342 2.61 21.78 12.96
CA ARG A 342 3.47 21.80 14.15
C ARG A 342 4.92 21.38 13.89
N ALA A 343 5.38 21.50 12.64
CA ALA A 343 6.78 21.28 12.26
C ALA A 343 7.73 22.11 13.15
N THR A 344 8.67 21.46 13.84
CA THR A 344 9.72 22.14 14.62
C THR A 344 10.64 22.94 13.68
N ALA A 345 11.38 23.91 14.20
CA ALA A 345 12.35 24.65 13.38
C ALA A 345 13.39 23.72 12.73
N GLU A 346 13.77 22.66 13.45
CA GLU A 346 14.67 21.62 12.97
C GLU A 346 14.04 20.75 11.88
N SER A 347 12.79 20.29 12.03
CA SER A 347 12.12 19.49 10.98
C SER A 347 11.95 20.30 9.69
N ARG A 348 11.61 21.60 9.80
CA ARG A 348 11.54 22.50 8.63
C ARG A 348 12.90 22.68 7.98
N LYS A 349 13.98 22.75 8.76
CA LYS A 349 15.35 22.86 8.23
C LYS A 349 15.75 21.59 7.50
N GLN A 350 15.56 20.43 8.12
CA GLN A 350 15.85 19.12 7.52
C GLN A 350 15.07 18.92 6.21
N ARG A 351 13.78 19.26 6.19
CA ARG A 351 12.96 19.21 4.99
C ARG A 351 13.47 20.12 3.88
N ARG A 352 13.87 21.36 4.20
CA ARG A 352 14.45 22.29 3.21
C ARG A 352 15.75 21.75 2.63
N GLU A 353 16.59 21.13 3.45
CA GLU A 353 17.81 20.47 3.00
C GLU A 353 17.50 19.27 2.09
N LEU A 354 16.51 18.45 2.44
CA LEU A 354 16.06 17.30 1.63
C LEU A 354 15.51 17.75 0.28
N VAL A 355 14.63 18.77 0.26
CA VAL A 355 14.10 19.38 -0.98
C VAL A 355 15.24 19.94 -1.83
N LYS A 356 16.25 20.56 -1.22
CA LYS A 356 17.43 21.06 -1.95
C LYS A 356 18.23 19.91 -2.58
N ARG A 357 18.47 18.82 -1.84
CA ARG A 357 19.16 17.63 -2.36
C ARG A 357 18.42 17.03 -3.55
N VAL A 358 17.11 16.78 -3.41
CA VAL A 358 16.28 16.24 -4.50
C VAL A 358 16.29 17.17 -5.72
N ARG A 359 16.25 18.48 -5.52
CA ARG A 359 16.37 19.46 -6.61
C ARG A 359 17.70 19.34 -7.36
N ASP A 360 18.80 19.15 -6.64
CA ASP A 360 20.13 18.97 -7.22
C ASP A 360 20.23 17.62 -7.95
N ASP A 361 19.66 16.55 -7.39
CA ASP A 361 19.57 15.24 -8.04
C ASP A 361 18.78 15.30 -9.36
N VAL A 362 17.60 15.92 -9.33
CA VAL A 362 16.76 16.15 -10.52
C VAL A 362 17.51 16.98 -11.57
N ARG A 363 18.28 17.99 -11.15
CA ARG A 363 19.11 18.78 -12.08
C ARG A 363 20.24 17.94 -12.68
N ASN A 364 20.85 17.06 -11.90
CA ASN A 364 21.88 16.13 -12.39
C ASN A 364 21.30 15.10 -13.37
N LEU A 365 20.12 14.55 -13.07
CA LEU A 365 19.37 13.67 -13.97
C LEU A 365 19.00 14.37 -15.30
N LYS A 366 18.64 15.66 -15.26
CA LYS A 366 18.43 16.48 -16.46
C LYS A 366 19.70 16.61 -17.30
N ARG A 367 20.86 16.78 -16.66
CA ARG A 367 22.15 16.94 -17.34
C ARG A 367 22.69 15.64 -17.94
N SER A 368 22.39 14.48 -17.35
CA SER A 368 22.80 13.18 -17.89
C SER A 368 22.02 12.73 -19.13
N GLY A 369 21.07 13.54 -19.62
CA GLY A 369 20.28 13.25 -20.82
C GLY A 369 19.22 12.15 -20.64
N THR A 370 19.09 11.60 -19.43
CA THR A 370 18.16 10.53 -19.08
C THR A 370 16.78 11.04 -18.66
N SER A 371 16.65 12.31 -18.24
CA SER A 371 15.42 12.78 -17.56
C SER A 371 14.42 13.58 -18.40
N GLN A 372 14.67 13.88 -19.68
CA GLN A 372 13.66 14.62 -20.45
C GLN A 372 12.44 13.76 -20.79
N SER A 373 12.52 12.44 -20.59
CA SER A 373 11.47 11.50 -20.95
C SER A 373 10.92 10.68 -19.77
N ASP A 374 11.34 10.91 -18.51
CA ASP A 374 10.90 10.09 -17.36
C ASP A 374 9.79 10.73 -16.51
N GLY A 375 9.59 12.05 -16.58
CA GLY A 375 8.52 12.78 -15.88
C GLY A 375 8.79 13.06 -14.39
N ILE A 376 9.91 12.59 -13.84
CA ILE A 376 10.30 12.78 -12.43
C ILE A 376 10.52 14.27 -12.09
N PRO A 377 11.16 15.09 -12.95
CA PRO A 377 11.32 16.50 -12.66
C PRO A 377 9.99 17.24 -12.50
N GLU A 378 9.03 16.97 -13.40
CA GLU A 378 7.70 17.57 -13.36
C GLU A 378 6.92 17.09 -12.13
N LEU A 379 7.08 15.81 -11.75
CA LEU A 379 6.50 15.28 -10.50
C LEU A 379 7.03 16.04 -9.28
N PHE A 380 8.34 16.28 -9.22
CA PHE A 380 8.95 17.03 -8.13
C PHE A 380 8.51 18.50 -8.11
N GLU A 381 8.40 19.15 -9.27
CA GLU A 381 7.89 20.52 -9.38
C GLU A 381 6.44 20.62 -8.85
N ARG A 382 5.57 19.66 -9.19
CA ARG A 382 4.20 19.59 -8.65
C ARG A 382 4.19 19.37 -7.14
N LEU A 383 5.10 18.57 -6.61
CA LEU A 383 5.23 18.38 -5.16
C LEU A 383 5.63 19.69 -4.49
N THR A 384 6.59 20.44 -5.05
CA THR A 384 6.98 21.74 -4.50
C THR A 384 5.84 22.77 -4.54
N ASP A 385 5.04 22.80 -5.61
CA ASP A 385 3.85 23.65 -5.69
C ASP A 385 2.85 23.33 -4.57
N VAL A 386 2.66 22.04 -4.27
CA VAL A 386 1.77 21.59 -3.18
C VAL A 386 2.32 22.04 -1.82
N ILE A 387 3.61 21.85 -1.58
CA ILE A 387 4.27 22.26 -0.33
C ILE A 387 4.16 23.77 -0.12
N ASP A 388 4.43 24.57 -1.16
CA ASP A 388 4.35 26.02 -1.08
C ASP A 388 2.92 26.49 -0.80
N LYS A 389 1.92 25.87 -1.43
CA LYS A 389 0.51 26.17 -1.14
C LYS A 389 0.13 25.78 0.28
N ILE A 390 0.58 24.64 0.81
CA ILE A 390 0.34 24.26 2.21
C ILE A 390 0.97 25.29 3.16
N ASN A 391 2.18 25.76 2.87
CA ASN A 391 2.87 26.76 3.69
C ASN A 391 2.19 28.15 3.62
N ILE A 392 1.67 28.56 2.45
CA ILE A 392 1.01 29.85 2.25
C ILE A 392 -0.38 29.86 2.90
N PHE A 393 -1.17 28.81 2.65
CA PHE A 393 -2.56 28.75 3.09
C PHE A 393 -2.73 28.23 4.51
N GLY A 394 -1.75 27.48 5.03
CA GLY A 394 -1.84 26.80 6.32
C GLY A 394 -2.46 25.41 6.22
N TYR A 395 -2.02 24.51 7.10
CA TYR A 395 -2.46 23.11 7.14
C TYR A 395 -3.98 22.99 7.32
N ASP A 396 -4.53 23.73 8.28
CA ASP A 396 -5.97 23.75 8.59
C ASP A 396 -6.80 24.26 7.42
N HIS A 397 -6.25 25.19 6.64
CA HIS A 397 -6.95 25.64 5.44
C HIS A 397 -6.98 24.52 4.41
N VAL A 398 -5.91 23.77 4.17
CA VAL A 398 -5.84 22.74 3.11
C VAL A 398 -6.62 21.48 3.47
N PHE A 399 -6.47 20.99 4.69
CA PHE A 399 -7.02 19.70 5.13
C PHE A 399 -8.35 19.81 5.88
N GLY A 400 -8.87 21.03 6.07
CA GLY A 400 -10.06 21.31 6.87
C GLY A 400 -9.71 21.55 8.33
N HIS A 401 -10.72 21.85 9.15
CA HIS A 401 -10.53 22.07 10.58
C HIS A 401 -9.72 20.91 11.18
N ALA A 402 -8.56 21.24 11.75
CA ALA A 402 -7.80 20.36 12.61
C ALA A 402 -8.25 20.62 14.04
N PRO A 403 -9.35 20.00 14.54
CA PRO A 403 -9.69 20.12 15.94
C PRO A 403 -8.50 19.63 16.76
N GLN A 404 -7.90 20.54 17.54
CA GLN A 404 -6.74 20.23 18.38
C GLN A 404 -7.07 19.21 19.51
N ASP A 405 -8.35 18.89 19.68
CA ASP A 405 -8.94 18.04 20.73
C ASP A 405 -10.06 17.14 20.15
N LEU A 406 -9.76 16.24 19.19
CA LEU A 406 -10.74 15.29 18.65
C LEU A 406 -10.71 13.96 19.40
N ASN A 407 -11.68 13.75 20.30
CA ASN A 407 -11.87 12.49 21.00
C ASN A 407 -12.80 11.59 20.20
N LEU A 408 -12.26 10.49 19.66
CA LEU A 408 -13.01 9.51 18.88
C LEU A 408 -13.26 8.25 19.70
N SER A 409 -14.47 7.70 19.64
CA SER A 409 -14.80 6.37 20.17
C SER A 409 -15.74 5.63 19.22
N GLY A 410 -15.95 4.34 19.45
CA GLY A 410 -16.93 3.55 18.69
C GLY A 410 -18.38 4.07 18.80
N GLY A 411 -18.68 4.94 19.76
CA GLY A 411 -20.01 5.52 20.00
C GLY A 411 -20.15 7.01 19.69
N GLY A 412 -19.09 7.73 19.32
CA GLY A 412 -19.20 9.16 19.08
C GLY A 412 -17.89 9.91 18.90
N ILE A 413 -18.02 11.23 18.81
CA ILE A 413 -16.89 12.15 18.67
C ILE A 413 -17.09 13.39 19.54
N ALA A 414 -16.02 13.88 20.16
CA ALA A 414 -16.01 15.21 20.76
C ALA A 414 -14.87 16.03 20.19
N PHE A 415 -15.13 17.28 19.84
CA PHE A 415 -14.16 18.18 19.23
C PHE A 415 -14.26 19.60 19.80
N VAL A 416 -13.19 20.37 19.63
CA VAL A 416 -13.18 21.80 19.94
C VAL A 416 -13.34 22.59 18.66
N GLU A 417 -14.34 23.46 18.65
CA GLU A 417 -14.57 24.44 17.60
C GLU A 417 -13.92 25.76 18.04
N GLU A 418 -12.96 26.24 17.26
CA GLU A 418 -12.28 27.50 17.52
C GLU A 418 -13.23 28.70 17.34
N ALA A 419 -12.86 29.84 17.93
CA ALA A 419 -13.66 31.06 17.82
C ALA A 419 -13.83 31.45 16.35
N SER A 420 -15.07 31.65 15.91
CA SER A 420 -15.35 32.13 14.56
C SER A 420 -14.86 33.58 14.44
N LYS A 421 -13.66 33.81 13.90
CA LYS A 421 -13.22 35.16 13.54
C LYS A 421 -14.18 35.70 12.48
N SER A 422 -14.99 36.71 12.84
CA SER A 422 -15.62 37.57 11.83
C SER A 422 -14.51 38.13 10.94
N ALA A 423 -14.77 38.18 9.63
CA ALA A 423 -13.86 38.53 8.54
C ALA A 423 -13.20 39.92 8.63
N SER A 424 -12.37 40.12 9.65
CA SER A 424 -11.67 41.38 9.90
C SER A 424 -10.30 41.01 10.43
N GLN A 425 -9.27 41.24 9.60
CA GLN A 425 -7.83 41.06 9.86
C GLN A 425 -7.20 39.74 9.40
N SER A 426 -7.16 39.49 8.09
CA SER A 426 -5.91 39.14 7.40
C SER A 426 -6.06 39.31 5.87
N LEU A 427 -5.71 40.51 5.40
CA LEU A 427 -5.06 40.81 4.11
C LEU A 427 -5.31 39.85 2.92
N LEU A 428 -6.43 40.05 2.24
CA LEU A 428 -6.51 40.26 0.78
C LEU A 428 -8.00 40.45 0.45
N LYS A 429 -8.36 41.66 -0.01
CA LYS A 429 -9.69 41.97 -0.53
C LYS A 429 -10.01 41.00 -1.67
N ARG A 430 -10.80 39.97 -1.40
CA ARG A 430 -11.63 39.33 -2.42
C ARG A 430 -13.04 39.84 -2.22
N SER A 431 -13.49 40.56 -3.24
CA SER A 431 -14.82 41.13 -3.39
C SER A 431 -15.91 40.07 -3.21
N ASP A 432 -16.84 40.36 -2.30
CA ASP A 432 -18.28 40.13 -2.40
C ASP A 432 -18.74 39.25 -3.58
N LYS A 433 -18.79 37.92 -3.36
CA LYS A 433 -19.68 36.91 -4.01
C LYS A 433 -19.27 35.44 -3.82
N GLU A 434 -18.48 35.08 -2.81
CA GLU A 434 -18.25 33.66 -2.48
C GLU A 434 -19.12 33.24 -1.28
N GLU A 435 -20.25 32.58 -1.57
CA GLU A 435 -21.13 31.84 -0.63
C GLU A 435 -20.40 30.69 0.08
N GLY A 436 -19.35 31.00 0.83
CA GLY A 436 -18.55 30.00 1.53
C GLY A 436 -17.73 30.57 2.69
N GLY A 437 -17.98 31.83 3.08
CA GLY A 437 -17.59 32.29 4.41
C GLY A 437 -18.32 31.43 5.42
N SER A 438 -17.58 30.79 6.33
CA SER A 438 -18.12 29.91 7.37
C SER A 438 -19.23 30.63 8.14
N GLU A 439 -20.48 30.41 7.74
CA GLU A 439 -21.64 30.86 8.50
C GLU A 439 -21.51 30.29 9.90
N ILE A 440 -21.71 31.14 10.90
CA ILE A 440 -21.66 30.76 12.29
C ILE A 440 -22.84 29.81 12.55
N VAL A 441 -22.60 28.50 12.51
CA VAL A 441 -23.66 27.50 12.71
C VAL A 441 -24.01 27.45 14.20
N SER A 442 -25.20 27.93 14.57
CA SER A 442 -25.70 27.81 15.94
C SER A 442 -26.03 26.35 16.26
N LEU A 443 -25.37 25.79 17.27
CA LEU A 443 -25.55 24.41 17.72
C LEU A 443 -26.24 24.36 19.08
N LYS A 444 -27.21 23.47 19.23
CA LYS A 444 -27.91 23.16 20.48
C LYS A 444 -27.91 21.65 20.72
N ARG A 445 -28.03 21.25 21.99
CA ARG A 445 -28.23 19.84 22.35
C ARG A 445 -29.48 19.31 21.65
N GLY A 446 -29.38 18.14 21.02
CA GLY A 446 -30.44 17.51 20.25
C GLY A 446 -30.42 17.83 18.75
N ASP A 447 -29.61 18.79 18.30
CA ASP A 447 -29.42 19.03 16.86
C ASP A 447 -28.85 17.79 16.17
N CYS A 448 -29.38 17.50 14.98
CA CYS A 448 -28.93 16.40 14.13
C CYS A 448 -27.71 16.85 13.31
N VAL A 449 -26.70 16.00 13.27
CA VAL A 449 -25.45 16.25 12.54
C VAL A 449 -25.04 15.04 11.73
N VAL A 450 -24.37 15.30 10.62
CA VAL A 450 -23.60 14.30 9.90
C VAL A 450 -22.12 14.61 10.07
N VAL A 451 -21.35 13.56 10.32
CA VAL A 451 -19.93 13.60 10.61
C VAL A 451 -19.21 12.70 9.62
N ARG A 452 -18.05 13.18 9.17
CA ARG A 452 -17.10 12.43 8.37
C ARG A 452 -15.72 12.50 9.03
N VAL A 453 -15.16 11.34 9.34
CA VAL A 453 -13.84 11.19 9.99
C VAL A 453 -12.94 10.39 9.06
N GLY A 454 -11.72 10.87 8.79
CA GLY A 454 -10.72 10.12 8.02
C GLY A 454 -9.82 9.33 8.95
N LEU A 455 -9.81 8.01 8.91
CA LEU A 455 -8.92 7.19 9.72
C LEU A 455 -7.59 6.94 9.00
N HIS A 456 -6.49 7.03 9.75
CA HIS A 456 -5.18 6.56 9.30
C HIS A 456 -5.23 5.03 9.08
N ALA A 457 -5.42 4.64 7.82
CA ALA A 457 -5.34 3.28 7.34
C ALA A 457 -4.57 3.28 6.00
N ASP A 458 -4.04 2.13 5.57
CA ASP A 458 -3.44 1.95 4.24
C ASP A 458 -4.34 1.05 3.38
N PRO A 459 -5.16 1.61 2.46
CA PRO A 459 -5.39 3.03 2.18
C PRO A 459 -6.32 3.68 3.23
N TRP A 460 -6.30 5.02 3.27
CA TRP A 460 -7.09 5.79 4.22
C TRP A 460 -8.58 5.47 4.13
N ARG A 461 -9.23 5.30 5.28
CA ARG A 461 -10.64 4.95 5.35
C ARG A 461 -11.47 6.13 5.85
N TRP A 462 -12.51 6.48 5.11
CA TRP A 462 -13.48 7.49 5.55
C TRP A 462 -14.65 6.83 6.25
N VAL A 463 -14.87 7.21 7.50
CA VAL A 463 -16.03 6.82 8.29
C VAL A 463 -17.08 7.91 8.20
N PHE A 464 -18.30 7.51 7.87
CA PHE A 464 -19.46 8.39 7.84
C PHE A 464 -20.44 7.98 8.94
N ALA A 465 -20.84 8.95 9.75
CA ALA A 465 -21.77 8.71 10.84
C ALA A 465 -22.78 9.85 10.95
N TYR A 466 -24.03 9.47 11.20
CA TYR A 466 -25.07 10.41 11.59
C TYR A 466 -25.27 10.34 13.09
N GLY A 467 -25.49 11.49 13.72
CA GLY A 467 -25.53 11.59 15.16
C GLY A 467 -26.34 12.76 15.66
N LYS A 468 -26.40 12.85 16.99
CA LYS A 468 -27.03 13.96 17.70
C LYS A 468 -26.01 14.65 18.58
N ILE A 469 -26.12 15.97 18.68
CA ILE A 469 -25.30 16.74 19.61
C ILE A 469 -25.78 16.48 21.03
N VAL A 470 -24.89 15.92 21.85
CA VAL A 470 -25.16 15.62 23.26
C VAL A 470 -24.63 16.70 24.20
N MET A 471 -23.62 17.47 23.77
CA MET A 471 -23.04 18.54 24.57
C MET A 471 -22.52 19.69 23.70
N VAL A 472 -22.75 20.93 24.16
CA VAL A 472 -22.08 22.14 23.68
C VAL A 472 -21.65 22.94 24.91
N LYS A 473 -20.35 23.16 25.09
CA LYS A 473 -19.80 23.87 26.26
C LYS A 473 -18.84 24.97 25.82
N SER A 474 -19.11 26.22 26.20
CA SER A 474 -18.16 27.32 26.00
C SER A 474 -16.86 27.05 26.79
N LEU A 475 -15.71 27.22 26.13
CA LEU A 475 -14.38 27.11 26.76
C LEU A 475 -13.92 28.43 27.38
N SER A 476 -14.58 29.55 27.07
CA SER A 476 -14.25 30.84 27.68
C SER A 476 -15.10 31.09 28.93
N ARG A 477 -14.43 31.36 30.07
CA ARG A 477 -15.10 31.67 31.35
C ARG A 477 -15.82 33.03 31.35
N ARG A 478 -15.50 33.94 30.41
CA ARG A 478 -16.04 35.32 30.36
C ARG A 478 -17.16 35.54 29.33
N ALA A 479 -17.32 34.70 28.31
CA ALA A 479 -18.28 34.97 27.23
C ALA A 479 -19.71 34.49 27.51
N SER A 480 -19.92 33.70 28.57
CA SER A 480 -21.26 33.24 28.98
C SER A 480 -22.22 34.41 29.29
N ALA A 481 -21.69 35.60 29.55
CA ALA A 481 -22.45 36.81 29.87
C ALA A 481 -22.75 37.73 28.66
N GLN A 482 -22.22 37.44 27.46
CA GLN A 482 -22.36 38.29 26.27
C GLN A 482 -23.15 37.64 25.12
N MET A 483 -23.66 36.42 25.30
CA MET A 483 -24.17 35.60 24.19
C MET A 483 -25.55 35.94 23.62
N ASP A 484 -26.32 36.87 24.22
CA ASP A 484 -27.75 36.95 23.91
C ASP A 484 -28.23 38.17 23.12
N LYS A 485 -27.37 39.08 22.63
CA LYS A 485 -27.90 40.33 22.03
C LYS A 485 -27.57 40.64 20.58
N ASP A 486 -26.38 40.40 20.06
CA ASP A 486 -26.08 40.82 18.68
C ASP A 486 -25.14 39.84 18.01
N GLY A 487 -25.63 39.12 16.99
CA GLY A 487 -24.96 38.29 15.96
C GLY A 487 -23.43 38.16 15.96
N GLY A 488 -22.82 37.87 17.11
CA GLY A 488 -21.43 38.13 17.41
C GLY A 488 -20.61 36.86 17.55
N ILE A 489 -19.30 37.05 17.38
CA ILE A 489 -18.21 36.06 17.48
C ILE A 489 -18.52 35.02 18.55
N LEU A 490 -18.72 33.76 18.14
CA LEU A 490 -18.86 32.67 19.10
C LEU A 490 -17.49 32.41 19.75
N PRO A 491 -17.40 32.38 21.08
CA PRO A 491 -16.21 31.92 21.78
C PRO A 491 -15.92 30.46 21.42
N PRO A 492 -14.68 29.99 21.59
CA PRO A 492 -14.35 28.61 21.32
C PRO A 492 -15.21 27.70 22.20
N ARG A 493 -15.77 26.64 21.61
CA ARG A 493 -16.71 25.73 22.27
C ARG A 493 -16.29 24.28 22.06
N ARG A 494 -16.51 23.45 23.08
CA ARG A 494 -16.37 22.00 22.99
C ARG A 494 -17.73 21.39 22.65
N VAL A 495 -17.78 20.62 21.57
CA VAL A 495 -18.98 19.95 21.06
C VAL A 495 -18.78 18.44 21.21
N ALA A 496 -19.81 17.72 21.66
CA ALA A 496 -19.82 16.26 21.65
C ALA A 496 -21.04 15.76 20.87
N VAL A 497 -20.79 14.75 20.03
CA VAL A 497 -21.74 14.11 19.13
C VAL A 497 -21.76 12.62 19.46
N GLU A 498 -22.95 12.09 19.66
CA GLU A 498 -23.19 10.66 19.78
C GLU A 498 -23.61 10.11 18.41
N PHE A 499 -22.94 9.05 17.96
CA PHE A 499 -23.27 8.40 16.69
C PHE A 499 -24.48 7.49 16.89
N THR A 500 -25.52 7.74 16.11
CA THR A 500 -26.79 6.99 16.14
C THR A 500 -26.94 6.08 14.93
N LEU A 501 -26.44 6.52 13.77
CA LEU A 501 -26.45 5.73 12.53
C LEU A 501 -25.02 5.64 12.01
N ILE A 502 -24.43 4.45 12.13
CA ILE A 502 -23.07 4.15 11.68
C ILE A 502 -23.00 2.68 11.24
N GLY A 503 -22.32 2.42 10.13
CA GLY A 503 -22.16 1.05 9.61
C GLY A 503 -21.33 0.18 10.56
N LYS A 504 -21.65 -1.12 10.65
CA LYS A 504 -20.88 -2.06 11.50
C LYS A 504 -19.40 -2.10 11.16
N GLU A 505 -19.07 -2.08 9.87
CA GLU A 505 -17.69 -2.05 9.40
C GLU A 505 -16.95 -0.76 9.78
N ASP A 506 -17.67 0.36 9.81
CA ASP A 506 -17.10 1.65 10.20
C ASP A 506 -16.89 1.73 11.71
N VAL A 507 -17.78 1.15 12.52
CA VAL A 507 -17.56 0.96 13.97
C VAL A 507 -16.32 0.09 14.21
N GLN A 508 -16.18 -1.02 13.49
CA GLN A 508 -15.01 -1.88 13.59
C GLN A 508 -13.72 -1.16 13.19
N ALA A 509 -13.76 -0.36 12.11
CA ALA A 509 -12.63 0.45 11.69
C ALA A 509 -12.26 1.53 12.73
N LEU A 510 -13.24 2.19 13.35
CA LEU A 510 -13.01 3.12 14.46
C LEU A 510 -12.32 2.40 15.63
N ILE A 511 -12.84 1.24 16.04
CA ILE A 511 -12.28 0.44 17.14
C ILE A 511 -10.85 0.00 16.79
N ALA A 512 -10.62 -0.54 15.59
CA ALA A 512 -9.31 -0.98 15.14
C ALA A 512 -8.28 0.16 15.12
N ALA A 513 -8.67 1.34 14.61
CA ALA A 513 -7.82 2.53 14.62
C ALA A 513 -7.47 2.97 16.04
N THR A 514 -8.45 2.98 16.96
CA THR A 514 -8.20 3.30 18.37
C THR A 514 -7.28 2.27 19.05
N HIS A 515 -7.41 0.98 18.75
CA HIS A 515 -6.63 -0.09 19.37
C HIS A 515 -5.21 -0.22 18.82
N SER A 516 -5.00 -0.05 17.51
CA SER A 516 -3.68 -0.09 16.88
C SER A 516 -2.75 1.00 17.44
N LYS A 517 -3.29 2.19 17.66
CA LYS A 517 -2.53 3.31 18.23
C LYS A 517 -2.10 3.06 19.68
N GLN A 518 -2.98 2.45 20.49
CA GLN A 518 -2.64 2.08 21.87
C GLN A 518 -1.46 1.11 21.93
N LEU A 519 -1.39 0.17 20.99
CA LEU A 519 -0.25 -0.74 20.88
C LEU A 519 1.03 0.01 20.52
N ASP A 520 0.96 1.00 19.63
CA ASP A 520 2.13 1.79 19.24
C ASP A 520 2.60 2.77 20.34
N GLU A 521 1.71 3.39 21.09
CA GLU A 521 2.05 4.20 22.28
C GLU A 521 2.68 3.34 23.38
N ARG A 522 2.14 2.13 23.63
CA ARG A 522 2.75 1.17 24.56
C ARG A 522 4.13 0.73 24.09
N ARG A 523 4.30 0.42 22.80
CA ARG A 523 5.60 0.06 22.21
C ARG A 523 6.63 1.18 22.38
N LYS A 524 6.24 2.44 22.18
CA LYS A 524 7.11 3.61 22.39
C LYS A 524 7.51 3.75 23.86
N ALA A 525 6.56 3.61 24.79
CA ALA A 525 6.84 3.67 26.22
C ALA A 525 7.85 2.58 26.64
N TYR A 526 7.67 1.34 26.16
CA TYR A 526 8.64 0.26 26.42
C TYR A 526 10.02 0.52 25.81
N ALA A 527 10.08 1.11 24.60
CA ALA A 527 11.35 1.43 23.95
C ALA A 527 12.10 2.58 24.63
N GLU A 528 11.40 3.51 25.29
CA GLU A 528 11.99 4.57 26.10
C GLU A 528 12.49 4.05 27.45
N ASP A 529 11.77 3.10 28.07
CA ASP A 529 12.20 2.45 29.32
C ASP A 529 13.46 1.57 29.12
N ASP A 530 13.60 0.92 27.96
CA ASP A 530 14.81 0.14 27.60
C ASP A 530 16.06 1.01 27.33
N GLN A 531 15.92 2.34 27.19
CA GLN A 531 17.06 3.27 27.08
C GLN A 531 17.55 3.82 28.44
N ILE A 532 16.84 3.51 29.53
CA ILE A 532 17.18 3.94 30.89
C ILE A 532 18.03 2.89 31.62
N TYR A 533 18.20 1.70 31.04
CA TYR A 533 19.13 0.65 31.46
C TYR A 533 20.31 0.50 30.50
#